data_AF-A0A498E8J4-F1
#
_entry.id   AF-A0A498E8J4-F1
#
_cell.length_a   1.000
_cell.length_b   1.000
_cell.length_c   1.000
_cell.angle_alpha   90.00
_cell.angle_beta   90.00
_cell.angle_gamma   90.00
#
_symmetry.space_group_name_H-M   'P 1'
#
loop_
_entity.id
_entity.type
_entity.pdbx_description
1 polymer ?
#
loop_
_entity_poly.entity_id
_entity_poly.type
_entity_poly.pdbx_seq_one_letter_code
_entity_poly.pdbx_strand_id
1 'polypeptide(L)' 'MSETKKSFLSRGNLLLAAVVTLGIVLPGVARRLLGEAGYNDLGMVVFTLGYAGMVVIVWYGWIRPLDITGPAE' A
#
# COMPACT_ATOMS: atom_id res chain seq x y z
N MET A 1 -25.53 1.03 -13.40
CA MET A 1 -24.18 0.42 -13.44
C MET A 1 -23.06 1.41 -13.85
N SER A 2 -23.34 2.69 -14.11
CA SER A 2 -22.34 3.72 -14.48
C SER A 2 -21.69 4.43 -13.28
N GLU A 3 -22.45 4.69 -12.21
CA GLU A 3 -22.00 5.39 -10.98
C GLU A 3 -20.87 4.67 -10.23
N THR A 4 -21.00 3.35 -10.03
CA THR A 4 -20.00 2.54 -9.31
C THR A 4 -18.64 2.51 -10.00
N LYS A 5 -18.61 2.45 -11.34
CA LYS A 5 -17.36 2.53 -12.11
C LYS A 5 -16.69 3.90 -11.99
N LYS A 6 -17.47 4.99 -11.97
CA LYS A 6 -16.97 6.35 -11.76
C LYS A 6 -16.32 6.52 -10.38
N SER A 7 -16.96 5.97 -9.33
CA SER A 7 -16.40 5.96 -7.98
C SER A 7 -15.10 5.16 -7.92
N PHE A 8 -15.06 3.95 -8.47
CA PHE A 8 -13.86 3.11 -8.49
C PHE A 8 -12.68 3.77 -9.24
N LEU A 9 -12.96 4.51 -10.31
CA LEU A 9 -11.97 5.25 -11.09
C LEU A 9 -11.69 6.66 -10.56
N SER A 10 -12.16 7.00 -9.36
CA SER A 10 -11.80 8.25 -8.68
C SER A 10 -10.29 8.35 -8.53
N ARG A 11 -9.75 9.57 -8.67
CA ARG A 11 -8.32 9.85 -8.47
C ARG A 11 -7.82 9.30 -7.13
N GLY A 12 -8.63 9.38 -6.07
CA GLY A 12 -8.27 8.85 -4.75
C GLY A 12 -8.15 7.33 -4.70
N ASN A 13 -9.04 6.61 -5.40
CA ASN A 13 -9.03 5.15 -5.47
C ASN A 13 -7.90 4.64 -6.36
N LEU A 14 -7.63 5.32 -7.48
CA LEU A 14 -6.49 5.02 -8.34
C LEU A 14 -5.16 5.25 -7.61
N LEU A 15 -5.03 6.35 -6.86
CA LEU A 15 -3.85 6.61 -6.05
C LEU A 15 -3.67 5.56 -4.95
N LEU A 16 -4.75 5.17 -4.27
CA LEU A 16 -4.70 4.10 -3.27
C LEU A 16 -4.21 2.78 -3.89
N ALA A 17 -4.82 2.38 -5.01
CA ALA A 17 -4.44 1.17 -5.72
C ALA A 17 -2.97 1.20 -6.16
N ALA A 18 -2.50 2.34 -6.67
CA ALA A 18 -1.11 2.54 -7.04
C ALA A 18 -0.17 2.44 -5.83
N VAL A 19 -0.48 3.10 -4.71
CA VAL A 19 0.33 3.06 -3.48
C VAL A 19 0.45 1.63 -2.95
N VAL A 20 -0.67 0.90 -2.86
CA VAL A 20 -0.67 -0.48 -2.39
C VAL A 20 0.14 -1.38 -3.32
N THR A 21 -0.09 -1.26 -4.63
CA THR A 21 0.62 -2.08 -5.63
C THR A 21 2.12 -1.81 -5.59
N LEU A 22 2.53 -0.54 -5.65
CA LEU A 22 3.93 -0.16 -5.65
C LEU A 22 4.62 -0.49 -4.32
N GLY A 23 3.91 -0.31 -3.21
CA GLY A 23 4.43 -0.63 -1.88
C GLY A 23 4.64 -2.12 -1.62
N ILE A 24 4.11 -3.01 -2.47
CA ILE A 24 4.39 -4.46 -2.44
C ILE A 24 5.41 -4.83 -3.52
N VAL A 25 5.21 -4.35 -4.75
CA VAL A 25 6.03 -4.73 -5.91
C VAL A 25 7.46 -4.21 -5.76
N LEU A 26 7.65 -2.93 -5.41
CA LEU A 26 9.00 -2.34 -5.33
C LEU A 26 9.85 -3.01 -4.24
N PRO A 27 9.37 -3.20 -3.00
CA PRO A 27 10.17 -3.90 -1.99
C PRO A 27 10.38 -5.38 -2.33
N GLY A 28 9.41 -6.04 -2.99
CA GLY A 28 9.53 -7.42 -3.44
C GLY A 28 10.63 -7.61 -4.48
N VAL A 29 10.68 -6.73 -5.49
CA VAL A 29 11.74 -6.70 -6.50
C VAL A 29 13.09 -6.40 -5.84
N ALA A 30 13.16 -5.41 -4.94
CA ALA A 30 14.39 -5.08 -4.23
C ALA A 30 14.91 -6.28 -3.41
N ARG A 31 14.03 -6.99 -2.69
CA ARG A 31 14.38 -8.21 -1.95
C ARG A 31 14.94 -9.30 -2.85
N ARG A 32 14.33 -9.51 -4.02
CA ARG A 32 14.81 -10.50 -4.99
C ARG A 32 16.21 -10.16 -5.47
N LEU A 33 16.44 -8.93 -5.90
CA LEU A 33 17.74 -8.48 -6.39
C LEU A 33 18.83 -8.57 -5.30
N LEU A 34 18.49 -8.21 -4.05
CA LEU A 34 19.40 -8.34 -2.91
C LEU A 34 19.71 -9.81 -2.61
N GLY A 35 18.73 -10.70 -2.68
CA GLY A 35 18.94 -12.15 -2.53
C GLY A 35 19.81 -12.75 -3.63
N GLU A 36 19.59 -12.36 -4.89
CA GLU A 36 20.42 -12.76 -6.04
C GLU A 36 21.88 -12.28 -5.89
N ALA A 37 22.09 -11.16 -5.19
CA ALA A 37 23.41 -10.63 -4.84
C ALA A 37 24.01 -11.21 -3.55
N GLY A 38 23.34 -12.15 -2.87
CA GLY A 38 23.80 -12.81 -1.64
C GLY A 38 23.39 -12.11 -0.32
N TYR A 39 22.71 -10.97 -0.39
CA TYR A 39 22.29 -10.18 0.77
C TYR A 39 20.87 -10.53 1.25
N ASN A 40 20.63 -11.81 1.58
CA ASN A 40 19.30 -12.30 1.93
C ASN A 40 18.65 -11.58 3.12
N ASP A 41 19.40 -11.40 4.21
CA ASP A 41 18.89 -10.75 5.42
C ASP A 41 18.58 -9.27 5.20
N LEU A 42 19.45 -8.57 4.45
CA LEU A 42 19.21 -7.19 4.07
C LEU A 42 17.97 -7.07 3.17
N GLY A 43 17.80 -7.99 2.22
CA GLY A 43 16.60 -8.08 1.38
C GLY A 43 15.32 -8.28 2.19
N MET A 44 15.38 -9.09 3.26
CA MET A 44 14.27 -9.26 4.19
C MET A 44 13.93 -7.96 4.94
N VAL A 45 14.95 -7.27 5.46
CA VAL A 45 14.76 -5.99 6.17
C VAL A 45 14.17 -4.93 5.24
N VAL A 46 14.72 -4.79 4.02
CA VAL A 46 14.21 -3.86 3.00
C VAL A 46 12.76 -4.14 2.66
N PHE A 47 12.40 -5.42 2.45
CA PHE A 47 11.01 -5.80 2.21
C PHE A 47 10.09 -5.42 3.37
N THR A 48 10.49 -5.74 4.59
CA THR A 48 9.70 -5.50 5.80
C THR A 48 9.47 -4.02 6.01
N LEU A 49 10.51 -3.19 5.91
CA LEU A 49 10.42 -1.74 6.06
C LEU A 49 9.60 -1.11 4.93
N GLY A 50 9.77 -1.57 3.69
CA GLY A 50 8.99 -1.08 2.55
C GLY A 50 7.49 -1.38 2.71
N TYR A 51 7.15 -2.61 3.12
CA TYR A 51 5.78 -3.01 3.38
C TYR A 51 5.17 -2.26 4.57
N ALA A 52 5.90 -2.16 5.69
CA ALA A 52 5.45 -1.40 6.87
C ALA A 52 5.24 0.09 6.52
N GLY A 53 6.15 0.68 5.75
CA GLY A 53 6.03 2.04 5.24
C GLY A 53 4.77 2.23 4.38
N MET A 54 4.45 1.29 3.49
CA MET A 54 3.21 1.31 2.72
C MET A 54 1.98 1.31 3.64
N VAL A 55 1.94 0.43 4.65
CA VAL A 55 0.84 0.37 5.62
C VAL A 55 0.64 1.72 6.32
N VAL A 56 1.74 2.34 6.77
CA VAL A 56 1.70 3.67 7.41
C VAL A 56 1.17 4.74 6.47
N ILE A 57 1.61 4.75 5.20
CA ILE A 57 1.13 5.70 4.19
C ILE A 57 -0.37 5.53 3.94
N VAL A 58 -0.83 4.29 3.74
CA VAL A 58 -2.26 4.00 3.54
C VAL A 58 -3.07 4.42 4.75
N TRP A 59 -2.57 4.12 5.95
CA TRP A 59 -3.24 4.52 7.19
C TRP A 59 -3.38 6.03 7.28
N TYR A 60 -2.30 6.79 7.13
CA TYR A 60 -2.36 8.25 7.21
C TYR A 60 -3.21 8.91 6.12
N GLY A 61 -3.13 8.41 4.89
CA GLY A 61 -3.77 9.04 3.74
C GLY A 61 -5.25 8.70 3.56
N TRP A 62 -5.67 7.49 3.91
CA TRP A 62 -7.01 6.98 3.60
C TRP A 62 -7.79 6.48 4.80
N ILE A 63 -7.15 5.92 5.84
CA ILE A 63 -7.86 5.31 6.98
C ILE A 63 -8.06 6.31 8.12
N ARG A 64 -6.99 6.96 8.58
CA ARG A 64 -6.98 7.94 9.68
C ARG A 64 -8.02 9.07 9.50
N PRO A 65 -8.25 9.64 8.31
CA PRO A 65 -9.24 10.70 8.14
C PRO A 65 -10.70 10.19 8.08
N LEU A 66 -10.95 8.88 8.12
CA LEU A 66 -12.31 8.35 8.16
C LEU A 66 -12.94 8.64 9.51
N ASP A 67 -14.11 9.27 9.48
CA ASP A 67 -14.95 9.44 10.66
C ASP A 67 -15.75 8.16 10.90
N ILE A 68 -15.16 7.25 11.67
CA ILE A 68 -15.75 5.95 11.98
C ILE A 68 -16.66 6.15 13.20
N THR A 69 -17.95 6.39 12.95
CA THR A 69 -18.98 6.52 13.97
C THR A 69 -19.70 5.19 14.21
N GLY A 70 -20.21 5.00 15.43
CA GLY A 70 -21.07 3.87 15.78
C GLY A 70 -22.49 4.03 15.19
N PRO A 71 -23.34 2.99 15.24
CA PRO A 71 -24.72 3.09 14.81
C PRO A 71 -25.44 4.24 15.53
N ALA A 72 -26.14 5.10 14.79
CA ALA A 72 -27.07 6.04 15.39
C ALA A 72 -28.25 5.26 15.97
N GLU A 73 -28.68 5.61 17.19
CA GLU A 73 -29.92 5.07 17.80
C GLU A 73 -31.15 5.30 16.89
#